data_AF-A0A2D4XL61-F1
#
_entry.id   AF-A0A2D4XL61-F1
#
_cell.length_a   1.000
_cell.length_b   1.000
_cell.length_c   1.000
_cell.angle_alpha   90.00
_cell.angle_beta   90.00
_cell.angle_gamma   90.00
#
_symmetry.space_group_name_H-M   'P 1'
#
loop_
_entity.id
_entity.type
_entity.pdbx_description
1 polymer ?
#
loop_
_entity_poly.entity_id
_entity_poly.type
_entity_poly.pdbx_seq_one_letter_code
_entity_poly.pdbx_strand_id
1 'polypeptide(L)'
;MKKFFLPLIAIFALVLSVSCSSNDDGPIIDPDPDPVNNKLSGQITSDMTLTNDVIWELDGRVTVTSGATLTINEGTIIKAYAGQEASAAVLIVARGAKIEANGTADKPIIFTSIADNIALGQKSGTNLTENDRGLWGGVIILGKAKASLSGDALENQIEGIPASDTNGLYGGSDNADDSGTMNYVSIRHGGTSIGDGNEINGLTLGAVGTGTSISNIEVVANVDDGIEWFGGSVNVSNAIVWACGDDALDIDEAYSGTISNSVAILGNVSDHALEIDGPAGSLEGRFTLDGITLIGNTTTENGEYADLRDRAMGTLKNIYAVGFKADSDVELDNNAVAQNFLDGKLSFSNWTVSLPNGVTEAKNIFAEKTGEGESQIILNPTFTERAASWATAGNSGGANLSSFSWTYAKSKGAL
;
A
#
# COMPACT_ATOMS: atom_id res chain seq x y z
N MET A 1 72.56 35.42 -9.14
CA MET A 1 73.24 34.60 -8.12
C MET A 1 72.30 33.45 -7.78
N LYS A 2 72.58 32.15 -7.86
CA LYS A 2 73.72 31.32 -8.29
C LYS A 2 73.14 30.16 -9.11
N LYS A 3 73.92 29.73 -10.12
CA LYS A 3 73.72 28.56 -11.00
C LYS A 3 74.14 27.27 -10.29
N PHE A 4 73.61 26.09 -10.64
CA PHE A 4 74.29 24.77 -10.70
C PHE A 4 73.32 23.78 -11.41
N PHE A 5 73.52 23.36 -12.67
CA PHE A 5 74.42 22.34 -13.27
C PHE A 5 73.75 20.95 -13.46
N LEU A 6 73.63 20.54 -14.73
CA LEU A 6 73.31 19.20 -15.26
C LEU A 6 74.48 18.20 -15.04
N PRO A 7 74.25 16.86 -15.10
CA PRO A 7 74.36 16.10 -16.36
C PRO A 7 73.29 14.97 -16.49
N LEU A 8 72.63 14.75 -17.63
CA LEU A 8 73.01 14.01 -18.85
C LEU A 8 73.60 12.60 -18.63
N ILE A 9 72.76 11.56 -18.74
CA ILE A 9 73.13 10.20 -19.18
C ILE A 9 72.10 9.74 -20.21
N ALA A 10 72.59 9.15 -21.30
CA ALA A 10 71.86 8.78 -22.50
C ALA A 10 71.91 7.26 -22.75
N ILE A 11 71.07 6.81 -23.71
CA ILE A 11 71.14 5.57 -24.52
C ILE A 11 70.55 4.33 -23.79
N PHE A 12 69.60 3.52 -24.31
CA PHE A 12 69.57 2.80 -25.59
C PHE A 12 68.12 2.40 -25.97
N ALA A 13 67.76 2.61 -27.24
CA ALA A 13 66.52 2.13 -27.84
C ALA A 13 66.70 0.68 -28.30
N LEU A 14 65.77 -0.21 -27.94
CA LEU A 14 65.65 -1.53 -28.54
C LEU A 14 64.35 -1.60 -29.34
N VAL A 15 64.50 -1.54 -30.66
CA VAL A 15 63.44 -1.81 -31.64
C VAL A 15 63.33 -3.32 -31.76
N LEU A 16 62.19 -3.89 -31.39
CA LEU A 16 61.79 -5.23 -31.79
C LEU A 16 60.68 -5.10 -32.83
N SER A 17 61.07 -5.33 -34.08
CA SER A 17 60.17 -5.61 -35.19
C SER A 17 59.58 -7.01 -35.02
N VAL A 18 58.26 -7.11 -34.84
CA VAL A 18 57.54 -8.38 -34.95
C VAL A 18 56.66 -8.34 -36.20
N SER A 19 56.87 -9.38 -37.00
CA SER A 19 56.30 -9.69 -38.30
C SER A 19 54.78 -9.91 -38.22
N CYS A 20 54.03 -9.35 -39.17
CA CYS A 20 52.67 -9.78 -39.45
C CYS A 20 52.68 -11.19 -40.05
N SER A 21 52.02 -12.13 -39.41
CA SER A 21 51.44 -13.31 -40.07
C SER A 21 49.94 -13.31 -39.80
N SER A 22 49.19 -13.38 -40.90
CA SER A 22 47.73 -13.36 -41.00
C SER A 22 47.04 -14.54 -40.30
N ASN A 23 45.86 -14.21 -39.75
CA ASN A 23 44.75 -15.08 -39.32
C ASN A 23 44.90 -15.83 -38.00
N ASP A 24 44.32 -15.27 -36.93
CA ASP A 24 43.35 -15.98 -36.08
C ASP A 24 42.57 -14.96 -35.23
N ASP A 25 41.29 -15.23 -35.07
CA ASP A 25 40.25 -14.36 -34.52
C ASP A 25 40.61 -13.77 -33.16
N GLY A 26 40.79 -12.44 -33.12
CA GLY A 26 40.80 -11.70 -31.86
C GLY A 26 39.43 -11.83 -31.17
N PRO A 27 39.36 -11.81 -29.83
CA PRO A 27 38.09 -11.85 -29.15
C PRO A 27 37.25 -10.67 -29.64
N ILE A 28 36.08 -10.99 -30.18
CA ILE A 28 35.01 -10.02 -30.37
C ILE A 28 34.73 -9.48 -28.97
N ILE A 29 35.20 -8.27 -28.68
CA ILE A 29 34.67 -7.48 -27.57
C ILE A 29 33.26 -7.14 -28.02
N ASP A 30 32.30 -7.89 -27.50
CA ASP A 30 30.89 -7.55 -27.62
C ASP A 30 30.75 -6.10 -27.15
N PRO A 31 30.23 -5.17 -27.98
CA PRO A 31 29.87 -3.86 -27.45
C PRO A 31 28.91 -4.12 -26.29
N ASP A 32 29.33 -3.69 -25.10
CA ASP A 32 28.46 -3.56 -23.93
C ASP A 32 27.11 -3.02 -24.44
N PRO A 33 26.00 -3.76 -24.30
CA PRO A 33 24.71 -3.26 -24.77
C PRO A 33 24.52 -1.89 -24.16
N ASP A 34 24.10 -0.91 -24.96
CA ASP A 34 23.84 0.47 -24.52
C ASP A 34 23.27 0.46 -23.10
N PRO A 35 23.75 1.32 -22.17
CA PRO A 35 23.25 1.31 -20.80
C PRO A 35 21.73 1.41 -20.84
N VAL A 36 21.06 0.35 -20.39
CA VAL A 36 19.60 0.33 -20.32
C VAL A 36 19.20 1.53 -19.48
N ASN A 37 18.48 2.48 -20.08
CA ASN A 37 17.93 3.60 -19.33
C ASN A 37 16.79 3.07 -18.46
N ASN A 38 17.16 2.58 -17.28
CA ASN A 38 16.30 1.97 -16.28
C ASN A 38 15.65 3.01 -15.34
N LYS A 39 15.91 4.30 -15.58
CA LYS A 39 15.40 5.41 -14.76
C LYS A 39 14.11 5.98 -15.36
N LEU A 40 13.06 5.98 -14.55
CA LEU A 40 11.73 6.52 -14.86
C LEU A 40 11.55 7.85 -14.14
N SER A 41 11.10 8.87 -14.87
CA SER A 41 10.84 10.21 -14.32
C SER A 41 9.76 10.91 -15.16
N GLY A 42 8.91 11.71 -14.53
CA GLY A 42 7.89 12.49 -15.25
C GLY A 42 6.75 11.63 -15.79
N GLN A 43 6.29 11.90 -17.01
CA GLN A 43 5.08 11.27 -17.56
C GLN A 43 5.40 10.13 -18.53
N ILE A 44 4.70 9.00 -18.37
CA ILE A 44 4.61 7.89 -19.31
C ILE A 44 3.34 8.11 -20.15
N THR A 45 3.53 8.61 -21.38
CA THR A 45 2.43 9.04 -22.27
C THR A 45 2.07 8.05 -23.37
N SER A 46 2.71 6.89 -23.38
CA SER A 46 2.45 5.77 -24.29
C SER A 46 2.74 4.46 -23.58
N ASP A 47 2.23 3.36 -24.12
CA ASP A 47 2.48 2.03 -23.56
C ASP A 47 3.97 1.78 -23.33
N MET A 48 4.29 1.26 -22.15
CA MET A 48 5.65 0.97 -21.71
C MET A 48 5.67 -0.36 -20.97
N THR A 49 6.75 -1.13 -21.16
CA THR A 49 6.96 -2.40 -20.45
C THR A 49 8.22 -2.32 -19.60
N LEU A 50 8.09 -2.62 -18.30
CA LEU A 50 9.20 -2.81 -17.39
C LEU A 50 9.56 -4.30 -17.34
N THR A 51 10.78 -4.61 -17.75
CA THR A 51 11.34 -5.97 -17.78
C THR A 51 12.05 -6.32 -16.48
N ASN A 52 12.29 -7.60 -16.24
CA ASN A 52 12.89 -8.12 -15.00
C ASN A 52 14.40 -8.44 -15.11
N ASP A 53 15.03 -8.05 -16.21
CA ASP A 53 16.48 -8.18 -16.46
C ASP A 53 17.27 -6.97 -15.92
N VAL A 54 16.58 -5.90 -15.52
CA VAL A 54 17.13 -4.71 -14.87
C VAL A 54 16.30 -4.31 -13.67
N ILE A 55 16.91 -3.57 -12.74
CA ILE A 55 16.18 -2.90 -11.65
C ILE A 55 15.75 -1.55 -12.18
N TRP A 56 14.47 -1.24 -12.15
CA TRP A 56 13.96 0.07 -12.56
C TRP A 56 14.05 1.05 -11.41
N GLU A 57 14.29 2.33 -11.71
CA GLU A 57 14.44 3.38 -10.71
C GLU A 57 13.37 4.47 -10.91
N LEU A 58 12.52 4.71 -9.92
CA LEU A 58 11.56 5.82 -9.92
C LEU A 58 12.23 7.07 -9.33
N ASP A 59 12.34 8.13 -10.13
CA ASP A 59 12.88 9.43 -9.71
C ASP A 59 11.80 10.52 -9.75
N GLY A 60 11.39 10.96 -8.56
CA GLY A 60 10.28 11.88 -8.37
C GLY A 60 8.93 11.27 -8.75
N ARG A 61 7.98 12.14 -9.12
CA ARG A 61 6.64 11.72 -9.53
C ARG A 61 6.69 11.11 -10.93
N VAL A 62 6.37 9.82 -11.03
CA VAL A 62 6.24 9.09 -12.28
C VAL A 62 4.77 8.82 -12.53
N THR A 63 4.22 9.37 -13.61
CA THR A 63 2.78 9.33 -13.89
C THR A 63 2.51 8.61 -15.20
N VAL A 64 1.75 7.52 -15.14
CA VAL A 64 1.13 6.91 -16.32
C VAL A 64 -0.11 7.73 -16.67
N THR A 65 -0.09 8.37 -17.83
CA THR A 65 -1.15 9.30 -18.23
C THR A 65 -2.26 8.61 -19.03
N SER A 66 -3.42 9.27 -19.11
CA SER A 66 -4.61 8.74 -19.78
C SER A 66 -4.32 8.18 -21.18
N GLY A 67 -4.79 6.96 -21.46
CA GLY A 67 -4.58 6.26 -22.72
C GLY A 67 -3.29 5.44 -22.81
N ALA A 68 -2.38 5.54 -21.83
CA ALA A 68 -1.19 4.71 -21.75
C ALA A 68 -1.36 3.53 -20.78
N THR A 69 -0.68 2.43 -21.08
CA THR A 69 -0.59 1.23 -20.22
C THR A 69 0.85 1.00 -19.76
N LEU A 70 1.07 0.92 -18.45
CA LEU A 70 2.34 0.45 -17.88
C LEU A 70 2.25 -1.05 -17.59
N THR A 71 2.93 -1.86 -18.38
CA THR A 71 3.08 -3.30 -18.14
C THR A 71 4.33 -3.57 -17.32
N ILE A 72 4.21 -4.37 -16.25
CA ILE A 72 5.33 -4.74 -15.40
C ILE A 72 5.43 -6.28 -15.39
N ASN A 73 6.54 -6.80 -15.90
CA ASN A 73 6.74 -8.24 -15.99
C ASN A 73 6.93 -8.86 -14.58
N GLU A 74 6.56 -10.12 -14.41
CA GLU A 74 6.80 -10.85 -13.15
C GLU A 74 8.27 -10.80 -12.69
N GLY A 75 8.49 -10.66 -11.39
CA GLY A 75 9.83 -10.59 -10.80
C GLY A 75 10.57 -9.26 -11.02
N THR A 76 9.93 -8.26 -11.62
CA THR A 76 10.52 -6.93 -11.77
C THR A 76 10.69 -6.28 -10.40
N ILE A 77 11.86 -5.67 -10.18
CA ILE A 77 12.16 -4.86 -9.00
C ILE A 77 12.19 -3.39 -9.45
N ILE A 78 11.44 -2.57 -8.73
CA ILE A 78 11.37 -1.12 -8.90
C ILE A 78 11.84 -0.47 -7.60
N LYS A 79 12.87 0.37 -7.68
CA LYS A 79 13.44 1.12 -6.56
C LYS A 79 13.13 2.60 -6.70
N ALA A 80 12.55 3.21 -5.69
CA ALA A 80 12.25 4.62 -5.69
C ALA A 80 13.33 5.42 -4.95
N TYR A 81 13.71 6.56 -5.51
CA TYR A 81 14.60 7.51 -4.84
C TYR A 81 13.90 8.12 -3.63
N ALA A 82 14.69 8.44 -2.60
CA ALA A 82 14.19 9.20 -1.48
C ALA A 82 13.72 10.58 -1.93
N GLY A 83 12.59 10.99 -1.38
CA GLY A 83 12.06 12.34 -1.40
C GLY A 83 11.15 12.48 -0.20
N GLN A 84 10.79 13.71 0.14
CA GLN A 84 9.85 13.99 1.23
C GLN A 84 8.80 14.96 0.68
N GLU A 85 7.62 14.94 1.28
CA GLU A 85 6.56 15.86 0.95
C GLU A 85 6.22 15.79 -0.56
N ALA A 86 5.92 16.93 -1.19
CA ALA A 86 5.64 17.04 -2.62
C ALA A 86 6.78 16.58 -3.56
N SER A 87 7.96 16.24 -3.04
CA SER A 87 9.11 15.72 -3.79
C SER A 87 9.30 14.21 -3.64
N ALA A 88 8.47 13.51 -2.86
CA ALA A 88 8.52 12.06 -2.74
C ALA A 88 8.40 11.38 -4.10
N ALA A 89 9.23 10.35 -4.33
CA ALA A 89 9.09 9.52 -5.52
C ALA A 89 7.84 8.64 -5.38
N VAL A 90 6.95 8.66 -6.36
CA VAL A 90 5.65 7.97 -6.31
C VAL A 90 5.27 7.54 -7.72
N LEU A 91 4.66 6.37 -7.85
CA LEU A 91 4.05 5.92 -9.09
C LEU A 91 2.57 6.28 -9.08
N ILE A 92 2.12 7.03 -10.09
CA ILE A 92 0.72 7.46 -10.23
C ILE A 92 0.15 6.86 -11.52
N VAL A 93 -0.92 6.09 -11.41
CA VAL A 93 -1.73 5.64 -12.55
C VAL A 93 -2.95 6.56 -12.62
N ALA A 94 -2.89 7.56 -13.49
CA ALA A 94 -3.92 8.60 -13.59
C ALA A 94 -5.21 8.06 -14.22
N ARG A 95 -6.33 8.77 -14.04
CA ARG A 95 -7.62 8.39 -14.63
C ARG A 95 -7.53 8.08 -16.14
N GLY A 96 -7.97 6.87 -16.49
CA GLY A 96 -7.96 6.37 -17.87
C GLY A 96 -6.60 5.88 -18.37
N ALA A 97 -5.56 5.87 -17.54
CA ALA A 97 -4.37 5.05 -17.72
C ALA A 97 -4.61 3.64 -17.19
N LYS A 98 -3.69 2.71 -17.47
CA LYS A 98 -3.73 1.35 -16.94
C LYS A 98 -2.38 0.89 -16.40
N ILE A 99 -2.43 0.00 -15.42
CA ILE A 99 -1.28 -0.78 -14.96
C ILE A 99 -1.56 -2.28 -15.16
N GLU A 100 -0.60 -3.00 -15.72
CA GLU A 100 -0.64 -4.45 -15.88
C GLU A 100 0.56 -5.06 -15.15
N ALA A 101 0.43 -5.18 -13.83
CA ALA A 101 1.44 -5.71 -12.92
C ALA A 101 1.08 -7.12 -12.47
N ASN A 102 1.43 -8.11 -13.29
CA ASN A 102 1.04 -9.51 -13.12
C ASN A 102 2.23 -10.37 -12.70
N GLY A 103 2.59 -10.29 -11.41
CA GLY A 103 3.58 -11.16 -10.78
C GLY A 103 3.06 -12.57 -10.52
N THR A 104 3.91 -13.37 -9.89
CA THR A 104 3.55 -14.71 -9.38
C THR A 104 4.06 -14.90 -7.96
N ALA A 105 3.56 -15.89 -7.23
CA ALA A 105 4.08 -16.25 -5.90
C ALA A 105 5.60 -16.51 -5.89
N ASP A 106 6.11 -17.06 -6.99
CA ASP A 106 7.54 -17.35 -7.16
C ASP A 106 8.35 -16.13 -7.64
N LYS A 107 7.72 -15.19 -8.34
CA LYS A 107 8.35 -13.98 -8.86
C LYS A 107 7.41 -12.79 -8.66
N PRO A 108 7.24 -12.33 -7.41
CA PRO A 108 6.42 -11.15 -7.14
C PRO A 108 7.07 -9.92 -7.77
N ILE A 109 6.26 -8.93 -8.12
CA ILE A 109 6.75 -7.58 -8.46
C ILE A 109 7.02 -6.85 -7.15
N ILE A 110 8.18 -6.19 -7.05
CA ILE A 110 8.61 -5.54 -5.80
C ILE A 110 8.85 -4.06 -6.06
N PHE A 111 8.09 -3.22 -5.37
CA PHE A 111 8.36 -1.80 -5.20
C PHE A 111 9.04 -1.58 -3.84
N THR A 112 10.17 -0.89 -3.83
CA THR A 112 10.96 -0.62 -2.61
C THR A 112 11.78 0.67 -2.77
N SER A 113 12.61 1.01 -1.78
CA SER A 113 13.51 2.17 -1.84
C SER A 113 14.84 1.85 -2.53
N ILE A 114 15.51 2.86 -3.08
CA ILE A 114 16.91 2.78 -3.52
C ILE A 114 17.88 2.40 -2.38
N ALA A 115 17.48 2.61 -1.12
CA ALA A 115 18.23 2.19 0.05
C ALA A 115 18.19 0.66 0.29
N ASP A 116 17.22 -0.07 -0.29
CA ASP A 116 17.13 -1.53 -0.18
C ASP A 116 18.26 -2.19 -0.97
N ASN A 117 19.01 -3.10 -0.33
CA ASN A 117 20.12 -3.82 -0.96
C ASN A 117 19.68 -5.04 -1.79
N ILE A 118 18.37 -5.27 -1.97
CA ILE A 118 17.83 -6.30 -2.86
C ILE A 118 18.45 -6.23 -4.27
N ALA A 119 18.83 -7.38 -4.80
CA ALA A 119 19.40 -7.55 -6.14
C ALA A 119 18.46 -8.33 -7.07
N LEU A 120 18.73 -8.30 -8.37
CA LEU A 120 17.96 -9.03 -9.38
C LEU A 120 17.72 -10.50 -9.00
N GLY A 121 16.49 -10.96 -9.19
CA GLY A 121 16.05 -12.32 -8.88
C GLY A 121 15.88 -12.63 -7.38
N GLN A 122 16.13 -11.67 -6.49
CA GLN A 122 15.86 -11.83 -5.06
C GLN A 122 14.42 -11.40 -4.72
N LYS A 123 13.88 -11.97 -3.64
CA LYS A 123 12.55 -11.57 -3.09
C LYS A 123 12.65 -10.55 -1.96
N SER A 124 13.84 -10.37 -1.39
CA SER A 124 14.10 -9.42 -0.29
C SER A 124 15.58 -9.07 -0.18
N GLY A 125 15.85 -7.84 0.28
CA GLY A 125 17.14 -7.44 0.79
C GLY A 125 17.35 -7.89 2.24
N THR A 126 18.50 -7.50 2.81
CA THR A 126 18.93 -7.87 4.17
C THR A 126 19.12 -6.68 5.10
N ASN A 127 19.05 -5.45 4.59
CA ASN A 127 19.35 -4.25 5.38
C ASN A 127 18.12 -3.51 5.91
N LEU A 128 16.97 -3.55 5.21
CA LEU A 128 15.74 -2.90 5.66
C LEU A 128 14.83 -3.89 6.40
N THR A 129 14.07 -3.36 7.35
CA THR A 129 13.18 -4.06 8.28
C THR A 129 11.79 -3.43 8.27
N GLU A 130 10.87 -4.02 9.01
CA GLU A 130 9.52 -3.48 9.23
C GLU A 130 9.50 -2.10 9.92
N ASN A 131 10.65 -1.64 10.42
CA ASN A 131 10.80 -0.34 11.08
C ASN A 131 11.34 0.76 10.15
N ASP A 132 11.76 0.42 8.94
CA ASP A 132 12.29 1.37 7.96
C ASP A 132 11.15 1.84 7.05
N ARG A 133 10.62 3.03 7.30
CA ARG A 133 9.44 3.62 6.66
C ARG A 133 9.79 4.94 5.99
N GLY A 134 8.88 5.48 5.17
CA GLY A 134 8.98 6.85 4.68
C GLY A 134 10.11 7.09 3.67
N LEU A 135 10.55 6.04 2.98
CA LEU A 135 11.73 6.11 2.10
C LEU A 135 11.37 6.49 0.66
N TRP A 136 10.09 6.52 0.31
CA TRP A 136 9.49 6.99 -0.94
C TRP A 136 7.96 7.06 -0.77
N GLY A 137 7.23 7.64 -1.72
CA GLY A 137 5.78 7.90 -1.59
C GLY A 137 4.91 6.64 -1.59
N GLY A 138 4.92 5.85 -2.65
CA GLY A 138 4.03 4.69 -2.76
C GLY A 138 3.46 4.50 -4.17
N VAL A 139 2.34 3.79 -4.28
CA VAL A 139 1.63 3.56 -5.55
C VAL A 139 0.21 4.11 -5.45
N ILE A 140 -0.16 4.96 -6.38
CA ILE A 140 -1.48 5.59 -6.47
C ILE A 140 -2.18 5.12 -7.75
N ILE A 141 -3.42 4.63 -7.64
CA ILE A 141 -4.28 4.31 -8.78
C ILE A 141 -5.56 5.13 -8.70
N LEU A 142 -5.85 5.89 -9.76
CA LEU A 142 -6.97 6.81 -9.82
C LEU A 142 -7.93 6.38 -10.93
N GLY A 143 -9.15 6.01 -10.53
CA GLY A 143 -10.21 5.56 -11.41
C GLY A 143 -11.32 6.58 -11.60
N LYS A 144 -12.31 6.17 -12.40
CA LYS A 144 -13.49 6.99 -12.77
C LYS A 144 -14.78 6.54 -12.09
N ALA A 145 -14.70 5.67 -11.08
CA ALA A 145 -15.86 5.27 -10.30
C ALA A 145 -16.39 6.41 -9.44
N LYS A 146 -17.51 6.18 -8.78
CA LYS A 146 -18.08 7.16 -7.86
C LYS A 146 -17.35 7.14 -6.52
N ALA A 147 -17.18 8.30 -5.92
CA ALA A 147 -16.80 8.51 -4.53
C ALA A 147 -17.81 9.49 -3.91
N SER A 148 -18.00 9.44 -2.60
CA SER A 148 -18.86 10.39 -1.89
C SER A 148 -18.05 11.60 -1.47
N LEU A 149 -18.01 12.61 -2.33
CA LEU A 149 -17.15 13.78 -2.17
C LEU A 149 -17.90 14.96 -1.57
N SER A 150 -17.18 15.81 -0.84
CA SER A 150 -17.72 17.06 -0.28
C SER A 150 -18.44 17.91 -1.32
N GLY A 151 -19.64 18.39 -0.97
CA GLY A 151 -20.49 19.17 -1.88
C GLY A 151 -21.04 18.39 -3.08
N ASP A 152 -21.04 17.05 -3.02
CA ASP A 152 -21.45 16.16 -4.11
C ASP A 152 -20.65 16.38 -5.41
N ALA A 153 -19.36 16.70 -5.27
CA ALA A 153 -18.46 16.82 -6.41
C ALA A 153 -18.36 15.49 -7.19
N LEU A 154 -18.09 15.57 -8.50
CA LEU A 154 -17.88 14.38 -9.34
C LEU A 154 -16.45 13.85 -9.28
N GLU A 155 -15.50 14.73 -8.95
CA GLU A 155 -14.08 14.43 -8.88
C GLU A 155 -13.43 15.27 -7.79
N ASN A 156 -12.37 14.73 -7.21
CA ASN A 156 -11.55 15.42 -6.21
C ASN A 156 -10.07 15.22 -6.55
N GLN A 157 -9.22 16.05 -5.96
CA GLN A 157 -7.78 15.92 -6.03
C GLN A 157 -7.33 14.91 -4.97
N ILE A 158 -6.63 13.85 -5.37
CA ILE A 158 -6.06 12.91 -4.41
C ILE A 158 -5.00 13.61 -3.56
N GLU A 159 -4.92 13.19 -2.30
CA GLU A 159 -3.89 13.63 -1.38
C GLU A 159 -2.48 13.33 -1.89
N GLY A 160 -1.51 14.09 -1.36
CA GLY A 160 -0.12 13.98 -1.75
C GLY A 160 0.23 14.62 -3.10
N ILE A 161 -0.77 14.89 -3.95
CA ILE A 161 -0.58 15.42 -5.31
C ILE A 161 -1.08 16.88 -5.41
N PRO A 162 -0.24 17.83 -5.85
CA PRO A 162 -0.65 19.22 -5.99
C PRO A 162 -1.85 19.40 -6.93
N ALA A 163 -2.82 20.23 -6.52
CA ALA A 163 -4.02 20.56 -7.30
C ALA A 163 -3.76 21.15 -8.70
N SER A 164 -2.54 21.62 -8.98
CA SER A 164 -2.12 22.05 -10.32
C SER A 164 -1.85 20.89 -11.28
N ASP A 165 -1.68 19.67 -10.77
CA ASP A 165 -1.42 18.46 -11.55
C ASP A 165 -2.72 17.65 -11.70
N THR A 166 -3.40 17.86 -12.82
CA THR A 166 -4.68 17.21 -13.11
C THR A 166 -4.61 15.69 -13.21
N ASN A 167 -3.40 15.11 -13.25
CA ASN A 167 -3.24 13.66 -13.19
C ASN A 167 -3.53 13.07 -11.81
N GLY A 168 -3.59 13.91 -10.76
CA GLY A 168 -4.01 13.48 -9.42
C GLY A 168 -5.53 13.54 -9.20
N LEU A 169 -6.33 13.89 -10.20
CA LEU A 169 -7.78 13.84 -10.06
C LEU A 169 -8.29 12.40 -10.10
N TYR A 170 -9.16 12.04 -9.16
CA TYR A 170 -9.93 10.79 -9.14
C TYR A 170 -11.43 11.09 -9.10
N GLY A 171 -12.25 10.06 -9.30
CA GLY A 171 -13.71 10.17 -9.28
C GLY A 171 -14.32 10.28 -10.67
N GLY A 172 -15.63 10.09 -10.71
CA GLY A 172 -16.45 10.12 -11.92
C GLY A 172 -17.79 9.44 -11.70
N SER A 173 -18.31 8.83 -12.76
CA SER A 173 -19.64 8.19 -12.75
C SER A 173 -19.62 6.72 -13.18
N ASP A 174 -18.44 6.15 -13.45
CA ASP A 174 -18.27 4.84 -14.06
C ASP A 174 -17.73 3.80 -13.06
N ASN A 175 -18.63 3.17 -12.31
CA ASN A 175 -18.27 2.08 -11.39
C ASN A 175 -17.70 0.84 -12.10
N ALA A 176 -17.77 0.76 -13.43
CA ALA A 176 -17.19 -0.31 -14.23
C ALA A 176 -15.82 0.07 -14.84
N ASP A 177 -15.27 1.23 -14.47
CA ASP A 177 -13.94 1.67 -14.92
C ASP A 177 -12.86 0.61 -14.63
N ASP A 178 -11.92 0.51 -15.55
CA ASP A 178 -10.87 -0.51 -15.57
C ASP A 178 -9.50 0.17 -15.63
N SER A 179 -8.82 0.18 -14.49
CA SER A 179 -7.46 0.69 -14.30
C SER A 179 -6.39 -0.42 -14.50
N GLY A 180 -6.79 -1.62 -14.91
CA GLY A 180 -5.91 -2.76 -15.21
C GLY A 180 -5.85 -3.82 -14.11
N THR A 181 -4.70 -4.48 -13.98
CA THR A 181 -4.50 -5.61 -13.07
C THR A 181 -3.26 -5.44 -12.19
N MET A 182 -3.41 -5.71 -10.89
CA MET A 182 -2.31 -5.93 -9.95
C MET A 182 -2.44 -7.30 -9.28
N ASN A 183 -1.43 -8.14 -9.46
CA ASN A 183 -1.39 -9.48 -8.90
C ASN A 183 0.02 -9.85 -8.44
N TYR A 184 0.18 -10.32 -7.19
CA TYR A 184 1.47 -10.64 -6.56
C TYR A 184 2.45 -9.45 -6.59
N VAL A 185 2.03 -8.36 -5.96
CA VAL A 185 2.78 -7.11 -5.86
C VAL A 185 3.10 -6.84 -4.39
N SER A 186 4.37 -6.57 -4.09
CA SER A 186 4.87 -6.19 -2.78
C SER A 186 5.36 -4.75 -2.81
N ILE A 187 4.78 -3.88 -2.00
CA ILE A 187 5.09 -2.45 -1.87
C ILE A 187 5.69 -2.24 -0.48
N ARG A 188 6.93 -1.74 -0.41
CA ARG A 188 7.68 -1.74 0.86
C ARG A 188 8.33 -0.40 1.14
N HIS A 189 8.41 -0.06 2.43
CA HIS A 189 9.18 1.08 2.93
C HIS A 189 8.70 2.43 2.38
N GLY A 190 7.43 2.51 2.01
CA GLY A 190 6.80 3.66 1.38
C GLY A 190 6.26 4.68 2.37
N GLY A 191 5.39 5.52 1.84
CA GLY A 191 4.66 6.55 2.51
C GLY A 191 5.39 7.88 2.60
N THR A 192 4.66 8.98 2.62
CA THR A 192 5.19 10.28 3.04
C THR A 192 4.08 11.07 3.71
N SER A 193 4.39 11.73 4.82
CA SER A 193 3.50 12.76 5.34
C SER A 193 3.73 14.07 4.56
N ILE A 194 2.63 14.74 4.22
CA ILE A 194 2.41 16.10 3.67
C ILE A 194 2.47 17.27 4.68
N GLY A 195 2.10 16.90 5.90
CA GLY A 195 1.28 17.71 6.81
C GLY A 195 -0.14 17.14 6.96
N ASP A 196 -0.80 17.46 8.09
CA ASP A 196 -2.03 16.84 8.58
C ASP A 196 -3.14 16.67 7.51
N GLY A 197 -3.53 15.42 7.25
CA GLY A 197 -4.61 15.05 6.34
C GLY A 197 -4.29 15.34 4.88
N ASN A 198 -3.04 15.10 4.49
CA ASN A 198 -2.55 15.18 3.12
C ASN A 198 -1.32 14.28 2.96
N GLU A 199 -1.51 12.99 2.89
CA GLU A 199 -0.40 12.04 2.89
C GLU A 199 -0.34 11.17 1.61
N ILE A 200 0.72 10.35 1.48
CA ILE A 200 0.79 9.31 0.45
C ILE A 200 0.91 7.97 1.16
N ASN A 201 0.04 7.03 0.78
CA ASN A 201 -0.07 5.71 1.37
C ASN A 201 0.74 4.64 0.62
N GLY A 202 0.78 3.43 1.17
CA GLY A 202 1.46 2.32 0.52
C GLY A 202 0.82 2.00 -0.84
N LEU A 203 -0.48 1.72 -0.81
CA LEU A 203 -1.32 1.64 -2.00
C LEU A 203 -2.57 2.52 -1.83
N THR A 204 -2.65 3.60 -2.59
CA THR A 204 -3.82 4.48 -2.62
C THR A 204 -4.73 4.11 -3.80
N LEU A 205 -6.02 3.91 -3.53
CA LEU A 205 -7.04 3.53 -4.53
C LEU A 205 -8.16 4.58 -4.58
N GLY A 206 -7.97 5.63 -5.37
CA GLY A 206 -8.96 6.69 -5.55
C GLY A 206 -10.00 6.34 -6.61
N ALA A 207 -11.26 6.13 -6.20
CA ALA A 207 -12.40 5.85 -7.06
C ALA A 207 -12.13 4.77 -8.15
N VAL A 208 -11.45 3.69 -7.77
CA VAL A 208 -11.13 2.59 -8.69
C VAL A 208 -12.38 1.73 -8.94
N GLY A 209 -12.65 1.42 -10.21
CA GLY A 209 -13.86 0.71 -10.65
C GLY A 209 -13.75 -0.81 -10.61
N THR A 210 -14.89 -1.48 -10.72
CA THR A 210 -15.04 -2.96 -10.72
C THR A 210 -14.42 -3.65 -11.93
N GLY A 211 -14.07 -2.91 -13.00
CA GLY A 211 -13.33 -3.46 -14.13
C GLY A 211 -11.88 -3.79 -13.76
N THR A 212 -11.34 -3.14 -12.72
CA THR A 212 -9.97 -3.33 -12.22
C THR A 212 -9.87 -4.61 -11.39
N SER A 213 -8.78 -5.36 -11.55
CA SER A 213 -8.51 -6.58 -10.78
C SER A 213 -7.31 -6.42 -9.85
N ILE A 214 -7.53 -6.45 -8.54
CA ILE A 214 -6.45 -6.33 -7.54
C ILE A 214 -6.47 -7.55 -6.62
N SER A 215 -5.37 -8.30 -6.60
CA SER A 215 -5.24 -9.46 -5.71
C SER A 215 -3.80 -9.75 -5.30
N ASN A 216 -3.59 -10.47 -4.20
CA ASN A 216 -2.25 -10.85 -3.73
C ASN A 216 -1.33 -9.63 -3.60
N ILE A 217 -1.73 -8.69 -2.74
CA ILE A 217 -0.98 -7.46 -2.47
C ILE A 217 -0.31 -7.58 -1.11
N GLU A 218 0.93 -7.13 -1.01
CA GLU A 218 1.63 -6.95 0.25
C GLU A 218 2.05 -5.49 0.38
N VAL A 219 1.74 -4.85 1.51
CA VAL A 219 2.30 -3.56 1.91
C VAL A 219 3.06 -3.74 3.22
N VAL A 220 4.31 -3.27 3.30
CA VAL A 220 5.15 -3.38 4.50
C VAL A 220 5.83 -2.06 4.82
N ALA A 221 5.81 -1.67 6.09
CA ALA A 221 6.55 -0.52 6.59
C ALA A 221 6.22 0.78 5.81
N ASN A 222 4.93 1.05 5.59
CA ASN A 222 4.50 2.36 5.12
C ASN A 222 4.55 3.37 6.27
N VAL A 223 4.90 4.64 6.03
CA VAL A 223 4.92 5.66 7.11
C VAL A 223 3.52 6.02 7.59
N ASP A 224 2.56 5.90 6.68
CA ASP A 224 1.15 6.24 6.84
C ASP A 224 0.35 4.94 6.58
N ASP A 225 -0.81 5.01 5.93
CA ASP A 225 -1.64 3.82 5.75
C ASP A 225 -1.03 2.75 4.87
N GLY A 226 -1.38 1.50 5.15
CA GLY A 226 -1.04 0.38 4.29
C GLY A 226 -1.73 0.46 2.94
N ILE A 227 -3.05 0.32 2.96
CA ILE A 227 -3.89 0.46 1.77
C ILE A 227 -5.07 1.33 2.15
N GLU A 228 -5.30 2.37 1.35
CA GLU A 228 -6.39 3.30 1.56
C GLU A 228 -7.29 3.37 0.32
N TRP A 229 -8.60 3.34 0.54
CA TRP A 229 -9.62 3.44 -0.49
C TRP A 229 -10.41 4.74 -0.36
N PHE A 230 -10.15 5.70 -1.24
CA PHE A 230 -10.98 6.90 -1.40
C PHE A 230 -12.13 6.61 -2.36
N GLY A 231 -13.24 6.12 -1.81
CA GLY A 231 -14.43 5.77 -2.59
C GLY A 231 -14.18 4.65 -3.61
N GLY A 232 -15.03 4.57 -4.64
CA GLY A 232 -14.92 3.55 -5.69
C GLY A 232 -15.61 2.23 -5.37
N SER A 233 -15.35 1.22 -6.20
CA SER A 233 -16.07 -0.05 -6.18
C SER A 233 -15.21 -1.26 -6.55
N VAL A 234 -13.89 -1.10 -6.71
CA VAL A 234 -12.96 -2.20 -6.98
C VAL A 234 -13.07 -3.29 -5.92
N ASN A 235 -12.86 -4.55 -6.27
CA ASN A 235 -12.74 -5.61 -5.27
C ASN A 235 -11.26 -5.94 -5.07
N VAL A 236 -10.87 -6.17 -3.81
CA VAL A 236 -9.50 -6.58 -3.45
C VAL A 236 -9.55 -7.91 -2.72
N SER A 237 -8.65 -8.83 -3.06
CA SER A 237 -8.54 -10.13 -2.39
C SER A 237 -7.10 -10.48 -2.06
N ASN A 238 -6.86 -11.17 -0.95
CA ASN A 238 -5.53 -11.58 -0.53
C ASN A 238 -4.57 -10.39 -0.34
N ALA A 239 -5.01 -9.33 0.35
CA ALA A 239 -4.13 -8.24 0.75
C ALA A 239 -3.51 -8.54 2.14
N ILE A 240 -2.24 -8.20 2.32
CA ILE A 240 -1.58 -8.19 3.63
C ILE A 240 -0.90 -6.85 3.85
N VAL A 241 -1.12 -6.28 5.02
CA VAL A 241 -0.46 -5.07 5.48
C VAL A 241 0.30 -5.38 6.75
N TRP A 242 1.56 -4.94 6.84
CA TRP A 242 2.40 -5.17 8.00
C TRP A 242 3.20 -3.93 8.40
N ALA A 243 3.04 -3.52 9.65
CA ALA A 243 3.85 -2.52 10.34
C ALA A 243 3.86 -1.13 9.70
N CYS A 244 2.68 -0.69 9.23
CA CYS A 244 2.44 0.71 8.83
C CYS A 244 2.55 1.66 10.01
N GLY A 245 2.81 2.93 9.75
CA GLY A 245 2.96 3.96 10.78
C GLY A 245 1.66 4.64 11.18
N ASP A 246 0.58 4.39 10.43
CA ASP A 246 -0.78 4.73 10.80
C ASP A 246 -1.67 3.50 10.63
N ASP A 247 -2.73 3.55 9.83
CA ASP A 247 -3.71 2.48 9.72
C ASP A 247 -3.31 1.38 8.75
N ALA A 248 -3.75 0.15 9.04
CA ALA A 248 -3.43 -0.96 8.16
C ALA A 248 -4.31 -0.95 6.90
N LEU A 249 -5.62 -0.91 7.08
CA LEU A 249 -6.60 -0.85 5.99
C LEU A 249 -7.56 0.30 6.29
N ASP A 250 -7.54 1.33 5.46
CA ASP A 250 -8.37 2.52 5.64
C ASP A 250 -9.37 2.70 4.49
N ILE A 251 -10.62 3.02 4.81
CA ILE A 251 -11.70 3.22 3.86
C ILE A 251 -12.34 4.58 4.10
N ASP A 252 -12.37 5.41 3.06
CA ASP A 252 -13.08 6.68 3.07
C ASP A 252 -14.02 6.83 1.85
N GLU A 253 -14.79 7.92 1.85
CA GLU A 253 -15.58 8.46 0.76
C GLU A 253 -16.57 7.45 0.17
N ALA A 254 -17.14 6.63 1.05
CA ALA A 254 -18.14 5.62 0.76
C ALA A 254 -17.69 4.58 -0.28
N TYR A 255 -16.48 4.04 -0.14
CA TYR A 255 -16.07 2.86 -0.88
C TYR A 255 -17.13 1.74 -0.79
N SER A 256 -17.41 1.13 -1.93
CA SER A 256 -18.52 0.18 -2.12
C SER A 256 -18.08 -1.20 -2.61
N GLY A 257 -16.78 -1.46 -2.60
CA GLY A 257 -16.20 -2.73 -3.00
C GLY A 257 -16.17 -3.78 -1.89
N THR A 258 -15.64 -4.96 -2.23
CA THR A 258 -15.37 -6.04 -1.29
C THR A 258 -13.87 -6.21 -1.09
N ILE A 259 -13.43 -6.21 0.17
CA ILE A 259 -12.08 -6.63 0.58
C ILE A 259 -12.23 -8.02 1.21
N SER A 260 -11.54 -9.00 0.66
CA SER A 260 -11.69 -10.39 1.08
C SER A 260 -10.36 -11.08 1.36
N ASN A 261 -10.39 -12.07 2.26
CA ASN A 261 -9.24 -12.90 2.60
C ASN A 261 -7.97 -12.08 2.88
N SER A 262 -8.03 -11.05 3.74
CA SER A 262 -6.93 -10.09 3.94
C SER A 262 -6.42 -10.07 5.38
N VAL A 263 -5.20 -9.56 5.60
CA VAL A 263 -4.55 -9.56 6.91
C VAL A 263 -3.98 -8.18 7.23
N ALA A 264 -4.28 -7.66 8.42
CA ALA A 264 -3.65 -6.47 8.99
C ALA A 264 -2.76 -6.89 10.16
N ILE A 265 -1.48 -6.49 10.15
CA ILE A 265 -0.50 -6.83 11.19
C ILE A 265 0.13 -5.54 11.72
N LEU A 266 -0.20 -5.18 12.96
CA LEU A 266 0.30 -3.94 13.55
C LEU A 266 1.79 -4.02 13.90
N GLY A 267 2.48 -2.93 13.59
CA GLY A 267 3.84 -2.65 14.03
C GLY A 267 3.85 -1.89 15.35
N ASN A 268 5.04 -1.56 15.85
CA ASN A 268 5.22 -0.87 17.12
C ASN A 268 4.71 0.59 17.14
N VAL A 269 4.46 1.17 15.97
CA VAL A 269 4.01 2.55 15.79
C VAL A 269 2.76 2.67 14.91
N SER A 270 2.08 1.56 14.61
CA SER A 270 0.79 1.62 13.89
C SER A 270 -0.30 2.25 14.75
N ASP A 271 -1.41 2.60 14.13
CA ASP A 271 -2.61 3.03 14.83
C ASP A 271 -3.69 1.93 14.84
N HIS A 272 -4.63 1.92 13.89
CA HIS A 272 -5.71 0.94 13.84
C HIS A 272 -5.43 -0.17 12.83
N ALA A 273 -5.94 -1.37 13.12
CA ALA A 273 -5.91 -2.45 12.14
C ALA A 273 -6.95 -2.25 11.02
N LEU A 274 -8.00 -1.48 11.29
CA LEU A 274 -9.02 -1.04 10.36
C LEU A 274 -9.39 0.40 10.72
N GLU A 275 -9.32 1.31 9.78
CA GLU A 275 -9.96 2.61 9.89
C GLU A 275 -11.07 2.67 8.84
N ILE A 276 -12.25 3.18 9.23
CA ILE A 276 -13.43 3.17 8.37
C ILE A 276 -14.17 4.49 8.55
N ASP A 277 -13.97 5.38 7.59
CA ASP A 277 -14.78 6.56 7.40
C ASP A 277 -15.99 6.31 6.51
N GLY A 278 -16.96 7.21 6.66
CA GLY A 278 -18.19 7.18 5.89
C GLY A 278 -18.18 8.14 4.71
N PRO A 279 -19.38 8.52 4.22
CA PRO A 279 -19.50 9.42 3.10
C PRO A 279 -19.18 10.89 3.46
N ALA A 280 -18.27 11.55 2.72
CA ALA A 280 -18.08 13.01 2.80
C ALA A 280 -19.18 13.80 2.06
N GLY A 281 -19.87 13.16 1.11
CA GLY A 281 -21.05 13.68 0.38
C GLY A 281 -22.34 12.91 0.65
N SER A 282 -23.31 13.00 -0.26
CA SER A 282 -24.62 12.35 -0.14
C SER A 282 -24.68 10.91 -0.66
N LEU A 283 -23.64 10.44 -1.35
CA LEU A 283 -23.60 9.09 -1.92
C LEU A 283 -23.43 8.06 -0.80
N GLU A 284 -24.39 7.15 -0.64
CA GLU A 284 -24.27 6.00 0.26
C GLU A 284 -23.70 4.79 -0.49
N GLY A 285 -22.37 4.64 -0.45
CA GLY A 285 -21.68 3.38 -0.73
C GLY A 285 -21.48 2.56 0.54
N ARG A 286 -21.41 1.23 0.40
CA ARG A 286 -21.23 0.30 1.53
C ARG A 286 -20.20 -0.74 1.18
N PHE A 287 -19.09 -0.76 1.91
CA PHE A 287 -18.06 -1.76 1.73
C PHE A 287 -18.50 -3.13 2.26
N THR A 288 -17.75 -4.17 1.88
CA THR A 288 -17.80 -5.48 2.55
C THR A 288 -16.39 -5.94 2.89
N LEU A 289 -16.12 -6.19 4.18
CA LEU A 289 -14.97 -6.93 4.65
C LEU A 289 -15.38 -8.39 4.91
N ASP A 290 -14.69 -9.35 4.30
CA ASP A 290 -15.03 -10.77 4.42
C ASP A 290 -13.78 -11.66 4.57
N GLY A 291 -13.63 -12.28 5.73
CA GLY A 291 -12.50 -13.19 5.98
C GLY A 291 -11.22 -12.42 6.26
N ILE A 292 -11.25 -11.50 7.22
CA ILE A 292 -10.09 -10.68 7.58
C ILE A 292 -9.45 -11.21 8.86
N THR A 293 -8.12 -11.26 8.91
CA THR A 293 -7.37 -11.52 10.14
C THR A 293 -6.66 -10.26 10.61
N LEU A 294 -6.94 -9.85 11.85
CA LEU A 294 -6.31 -8.71 12.50
C LEU A 294 -5.31 -9.24 13.54
N ILE A 295 -4.05 -8.83 13.42
CA ILE A 295 -2.96 -9.19 14.34
C ILE A 295 -2.46 -7.90 14.99
N GLY A 296 -2.83 -7.72 16.26
CA GLY A 296 -2.39 -6.57 17.05
C GLY A 296 -0.96 -6.71 17.53
N ASN A 297 -0.48 -5.65 18.17
CA ASN A 297 0.83 -5.61 18.81
C ASN A 297 0.70 -4.97 20.20
N THR A 298 1.05 -5.73 21.23
CA THR A 298 0.86 -5.34 22.64
C THR A 298 1.75 -4.18 23.09
N THR A 299 2.69 -3.71 22.26
CA THR A 299 3.58 -2.59 22.56
C THR A 299 3.24 -1.32 21.79
N THR A 300 2.28 -1.39 20.87
CA THR A 300 1.80 -0.25 20.09
C THR A 300 0.97 0.67 20.98
N GLU A 301 1.32 1.96 21.03
CA GLU A 301 0.70 2.91 21.96
C GLU A 301 -0.79 3.10 21.68
N ASN A 302 -1.16 3.34 20.41
CA ASN A 302 -2.54 3.57 19.99
C ASN A 302 -3.21 2.32 19.38
N GLY A 303 -2.45 1.25 19.14
CA GLY A 303 -2.89 -0.02 18.54
C GLY A 303 -4.31 -0.49 18.86
N GLU A 304 -5.23 -0.41 17.89
CA GLU A 304 -6.66 -0.73 18.04
C GLU A 304 -7.20 -1.70 16.96
N TYR A 305 -8.33 -2.35 17.24
CA TYR A 305 -8.88 -3.35 16.31
C TYR A 305 -9.54 -2.70 15.10
N ALA A 306 -10.37 -1.69 15.35
CA ALA A 306 -11.05 -0.94 14.31
C ALA A 306 -11.62 0.37 14.86
N ASP A 307 -11.34 1.48 14.19
CA ASP A 307 -12.06 2.73 14.36
C ASP A 307 -13.12 2.88 13.24
N LEU A 308 -14.33 3.24 13.62
CA LEU A 308 -15.44 3.49 12.71
C LEU A 308 -15.98 4.90 12.97
N ARG A 309 -15.77 5.76 11.98
CA ARG A 309 -15.95 7.21 12.04
C ARG A 309 -16.87 7.72 10.94
N ASP A 310 -17.18 9.01 10.97
CA ASP A 310 -17.79 9.76 9.85
C ASP A 310 -19.00 9.12 9.15
N ARG A 311 -19.86 8.47 9.94
CA ARG A 311 -21.04 7.75 9.46
C ARG A 311 -20.64 6.54 8.60
N ALA A 312 -19.63 5.79 9.05
CA ALA A 312 -19.22 4.52 8.51
C ALA A 312 -20.43 3.62 8.21
N MET A 313 -20.39 2.95 7.07
CA MET A 313 -21.45 2.04 6.64
C MET A 313 -20.90 0.92 5.76
N GLY A 314 -21.32 -0.30 6.04
CA GLY A 314 -20.75 -1.48 5.43
C GLY A 314 -21.02 -2.75 6.23
N THR A 315 -20.35 -3.82 5.83
CA THR A 315 -20.45 -5.12 6.51
C THR A 315 -19.07 -5.62 6.87
N LEU A 316 -18.85 -5.91 8.14
CA LEU A 316 -17.65 -6.59 8.64
C LEU A 316 -18.02 -8.02 9.04
N LYS A 317 -17.55 -9.00 8.27
CA LYS A 317 -17.90 -10.41 8.52
C LYS A 317 -16.72 -11.37 8.43
N ASN A 318 -16.84 -12.47 9.17
CA ASN A 318 -15.82 -13.53 9.22
C ASN A 318 -14.46 -12.97 9.63
N ILE A 319 -14.43 -12.20 10.73
CA ILE A 319 -13.22 -11.54 11.21
C ILE A 319 -12.58 -12.39 12.32
N TYR A 320 -11.26 -12.55 12.28
CA TYR A 320 -10.49 -13.10 13.39
C TYR A 320 -9.50 -12.08 13.91
N ALA A 321 -9.45 -11.86 15.22
CA ALA A 321 -8.52 -10.91 15.82
C ALA A 321 -7.71 -11.55 16.96
N VAL A 322 -6.42 -11.23 17.02
CA VAL A 322 -5.46 -11.78 18.00
C VAL A 322 -4.33 -10.80 18.28
N GLY A 323 -3.71 -10.85 19.46
CA GLY A 323 -2.46 -10.12 19.75
C GLY A 323 -2.62 -8.66 20.17
N PHE A 324 -3.85 -8.19 20.36
CA PHE A 324 -4.16 -6.83 20.81
C PHE A 324 -3.97 -6.65 22.34
N LYS A 325 -4.00 -5.40 22.79
CA LYS A 325 -3.98 -5.04 24.22
C LYS A 325 -5.37 -5.23 24.83
N ALA A 326 -5.45 -5.12 26.15
CA ALA A 326 -6.72 -5.26 26.87
C ALA A 326 -7.66 -4.05 26.70
N ASP A 327 -7.09 -2.89 26.39
CA ASP A 327 -7.77 -1.62 26.19
C ASP A 327 -8.03 -1.27 24.71
N SER A 328 -7.45 -2.02 23.77
CA SER A 328 -7.82 -1.95 22.35
C SER A 328 -9.31 -2.30 22.17
N ASP A 329 -10.02 -1.57 21.31
CA ASP A 329 -11.42 -1.82 21.01
C ASP A 329 -11.73 -1.78 19.50
N VAL A 330 -12.97 -2.18 19.20
CA VAL A 330 -13.71 -1.89 17.97
C VAL A 330 -14.68 -0.80 18.36
N GLU A 331 -14.49 0.41 17.85
CA GLU A 331 -15.26 1.56 18.28
C GLU A 331 -16.25 2.06 17.24
N LEU A 332 -17.41 2.53 17.73
CA LEU A 332 -18.26 3.46 16.99
C LEU A 332 -17.96 4.83 17.58
N ASP A 333 -17.26 5.68 16.84
CA ASP A 333 -16.63 6.88 17.41
C ASP A 333 -17.63 7.95 17.87
N ASN A 334 -18.80 8.01 17.23
CA ASN A 334 -19.84 8.98 17.59
C ASN A 334 -21.27 8.50 17.33
N ASN A 335 -22.25 9.31 17.74
CA ASN A 335 -23.67 8.98 17.57
C ASN A 335 -24.07 8.83 16.10
N ALA A 336 -23.39 9.47 15.17
CA ALA A 336 -23.72 9.37 13.75
C ALA A 336 -23.40 7.97 13.21
N VAL A 337 -22.28 7.38 13.66
CA VAL A 337 -21.90 5.98 13.38
C VAL A 337 -22.81 5.02 14.12
N ALA A 338 -23.08 5.25 15.41
CA ALA A 338 -24.02 4.46 16.19
C ALA A 338 -25.43 4.42 15.56
N GLN A 339 -25.89 5.53 14.98
CA GLN A 339 -27.15 5.58 14.26
C GLN A 339 -27.14 4.72 13.00
N ASN A 340 -26.04 4.71 12.23
CA ASN A 340 -25.91 3.83 11.07
C ASN A 340 -25.94 2.34 11.45
N PHE A 341 -25.37 1.98 12.60
CA PHE A 341 -25.51 0.63 13.15
C PHE A 341 -26.98 0.32 13.50
N LEU A 342 -27.68 1.23 14.19
CA LEU A 342 -29.10 1.06 14.54
C LEU A 342 -30.01 0.95 13.30
N ASP A 343 -29.68 1.67 12.23
CA ASP A 343 -30.39 1.66 10.96
C ASP A 343 -30.06 0.43 10.08
N GLY A 344 -29.10 -0.41 10.51
CA GLY A 344 -28.64 -1.58 9.74
C GLY A 344 -27.84 -1.21 8.49
N LYS A 345 -27.27 0.00 8.44
CA LYS A 345 -26.33 0.41 7.39
C LYS A 345 -24.91 -0.09 7.65
N LEU A 346 -24.56 -0.23 8.93
CA LEU A 346 -23.33 -0.84 9.43
C LEU A 346 -23.68 -2.15 10.14
N SER A 347 -22.98 -3.24 9.84
CA SER A 347 -23.26 -4.55 10.45
C SER A 347 -22.03 -5.41 10.69
N PHE A 348 -22.11 -6.22 11.73
CA PHE A 348 -21.07 -7.14 12.17
C PHE A 348 -21.60 -8.57 12.21
N SER A 349 -20.82 -9.55 11.76
CA SER A 349 -21.18 -10.97 11.88
C SER A 349 -19.97 -11.89 11.93
N ASN A 350 -20.04 -12.97 12.71
CA ASN A 350 -18.99 -13.98 12.81
C ASN A 350 -17.60 -13.40 13.12
N TRP A 351 -17.50 -12.68 14.23
CA TRP A 351 -16.23 -12.24 14.81
C TRP A 351 -15.71 -13.30 15.79
N THR A 352 -14.47 -13.70 15.62
CA THR A 352 -13.74 -14.56 16.57
C THR A 352 -12.58 -13.78 17.16
N VAL A 353 -12.49 -13.74 18.48
CA VAL A 353 -11.46 -12.96 19.18
C VAL A 353 -10.63 -13.89 20.05
N SER A 354 -9.32 -13.91 19.83
CA SER A 354 -8.37 -14.46 20.79
C SER A 354 -8.17 -13.43 21.88
N LEU A 355 -8.79 -13.69 23.05
CA LEU A 355 -8.95 -12.67 24.08
C LEU A 355 -7.60 -12.22 24.63
N PRO A 356 -7.35 -10.89 24.70
CA PRO A 356 -6.18 -10.37 25.38
C PRO A 356 -6.29 -10.59 26.90
N ASN A 357 -5.14 -10.58 27.58
CA ASN A 357 -5.11 -10.80 29.02
C ASN A 357 -5.93 -9.71 29.76
N GLY A 358 -6.88 -10.12 30.61
CA GLY A 358 -7.77 -9.21 31.32
C GLY A 358 -9.14 -9.02 30.66
N VAL A 359 -9.33 -9.42 29.40
CA VAL A 359 -10.64 -9.40 28.74
C VAL A 359 -11.32 -10.76 28.90
N THR A 360 -12.56 -10.76 29.43
CA THR A 360 -13.28 -11.98 29.81
C THR A 360 -14.22 -12.52 28.74
N GLU A 361 -14.76 -11.65 27.88
CA GLU A 361 -15.71 -12.00 26.83
C GLU A 361 -15.40 -11.22 25.56
N ALA A 362 -15.56 -11.84 24.38
CA ALA A 362 -15.26 -11.20 23.09
C ALA A 362 -16.10 -9.94 22.83
N LYS A 363 -17.33 -9.89 23.36
CA LYS A 363 -18.21 -8.72 23.23
C LYS A 363 -17.62 -7.46 23.88
N ASN A 364 -16.71 -7.61 24.85
CA ASN A 364 -16.17 -6.50 25.64
C ASN A 364 -15.15 -5.64 24.87
N ILE A 365 -14.72 -6.07 23.68
CA ILE A 365 -13.89 -5.22 22.81
C ILE A 365 -14.75 -4.24 21.99
N PHE A 366 -16.08 -4.37 21.98
CA PHE A 366 -16.94 -3.50 21.18
C PHE A 366 -17.43 -2.33 22.04
N ALA A 367 -17.06 -1.11 21.65
CA ALA A 367 -17.36 0.12 22.37
C ALA A 367 -18.19 1.10 21.52
N GLU A 368 -19.13 1.79 22.14
CA GLU A 368 -19.76 2.98 21.58
C GLU A 368 -19.13 4.18 22.30
N LYS A 369 -18.45 5.04 21.56
CA LYS A 369 -18.01 6.34 22.05
C LYS A 369 -19.10 7.37 21.73
N THR A 370 -18.97 8.53 22.37
CA THR A 370 -19.87 9.66 22.17
C THR A 370 -19.03 10.89 21.94
N GLY A 371 -19.32 11.64 20.89
CA GLY A 371 -18.62 12.89 20.60
C GLY A 371 -18.86 13.95 21.68
N GLU A 372 -18.13 15.06 21.58
CA GLU A 372 -18.28 16.18 22.51
C GLU A 372 -19.72 16.71 22.54
N GLY A 373 -20.34 16.70 23.73
CA GLY A 373 -21.71 17.18 23.92
C GLY A 373 -22.80 16.19 23.51
N GLU A 374 -22.43 14.99 23.07
CA GLU A 374 -23.35 13.92 22.74
C GLU A 374 -23.76 13.11 23.98
N SER A 375 -24.89 12.41 23.86
CA SER A 375 -25.30 11.38 24.83
C SER A 375 -25.45 10.06 24.10
N GLN A 376 -25.03 8.97 24.75
CA GLN A 376 -25.10 7.62 24.21
C GLN A 376 -26.52 7.28 23.73
N ILE A 377 -26.64 6.65 22.56
CA ILE A 377 -27.95 6.33 21.95
C ILE A 377 -28.26 4.84 21.93
N ILE A 378 -27.26 3.94 22.01
CA ILE A 378 -27.48 2.50 22.11
C ILE A 378 -27.57 2.11 23.60
N LEU A 379 -28.76 2.26 24.19
CA LEU A 379 -28.93 2.15 25.64
C LEU A 379 -29.25 0.74 26.18
N ASN A 380 -30.15 0.00 25.53
CA ASN A 380 -30.56 -1.31 26.05
C ASN A 380 -31.15 -2.22 24.95
N PRO A 381 -30.50 -3.36 24.63
CA PRO A 381 -29.13 -3.69 25.04
C PRO A 381 -28.14 -2.66 24.47
N THR A 382 -27.06 -2.38 25.22
CA THR A 382 -25.92 -1.54 24.80
C THR A 382 -25.21 -2.14 23.58
N PHE A 383 -24.35 -1.36 22.90
CA PHE A 383 -23.56 -1.89 21.78
C PHE A 383 -22.72 -3.11 22.17
N THR A 384 -21.99 -3.01 23.29
CA THR A 384 -21.22 -4.11 23.89
C THR A 384 -22.09 -5.33 24.20
N GLU A 385 -23.30 -5.15 24.74
CA GLU A 385 -24.22 -6.28 25.02
C GLU A 385 -24.74 -6.93 23.74
N ARG A 386 -25.04 -6.13 22.71
CA ARG A 386 -25.46 -6.63 21.39
C ARG A 386 -24.35 -7.44 20.73
N ALA A 387 -23.09 -7.08 20.98
CA ALA A 387 -21.94 -7.76 20.39
C ALA A 387 -21.83 -9.24 20.74
N ALA A 388 -22.48 -9.69 21.83
CA ALA A 388 -22.61 -11.11 22.13
C ALA A 388 -23.30 -11.93 21.02
N SER A 389 -24.03 -11.29 20.10
CA SER A 389 -24.70 -11.96 18.97
C SER A 389 -23.80 -12.20 17.75
N TRP A 390 -22.68 -11.49 17.63
CA TRP A 390 -21.75 -11.65 16.51
C TRP A 390 -20.31 -11.99 16.92
N ALA A 391 -19.91 -11.74 18.16
CA ALA A 391 -18.55 -11.93 18.65
C ALA A 391 -18.45 -13.12 19.61
N THR A 392 -17.47 -13.99 19.37
CA THR A 392 -17.18 -15.16 20.20
C THR A 392 -15.69 -15.26 20.50
N ALA A 393 -15.33 -15.85 21.64
CA ALA A 393 -13.93 -16.13 21.96
C ALA A 393 -13.46 -17.36 21.18
N GLY A 394 -12.27 -17.31 20.59
CA GLY A 394 -11.70 -18.42 19.84
C GLY A 394 -10.30 -18.14 19.33
N ASN A 395 -9.66 -19.17 18.76
CA ASN A 395 -8.25 -19.13 18.35
C ASN A 395 -8.06 -19.36 16.85
N SER A 396 -9.12 -19.21 16.05
CA SER A 396 -9.09 -19.45 14.61
C SER A 396 -10.27 -18.77 13.92
N GLY A 397 -10.06 -18.33 12.69
CA GLY A 397 -11.07 -17.70 11.83
C GLY A 397 -10.38 -16.79 10.83
N GLY A 398 -11.12 -15.86 10.23
CA GLY A 398 -10.53 -14.81 9.38
C GLY A 398 -10.00 -15.33 8.06
N ALA A 399 -8.87 -14.77 7.64
CA ALA A 399 -8.22 -15.06 6.37
C ALA A 399 -7.59 -16.47 6.35
N ASN A 400 -7.62 -17.10 5.18
CA ASN A 400 -6.79 -18.24 4.82
C ASN A 400 -5.32 -17.81 4.68
N LEU A 401 -4.56 -17.99 5.76
CA LEU A 401 -3.16 -17.56 5.82
C LEU A 401 -2.22 -18.26 4.81
N SER A 402 -2.64 -19.38 4.19
CA SER A 402 -1.83 -20.06 3.17
C SER A 402 -1.66 -19.25 1.87
N SER A 403 -2.60 -18.34 1.58
CA SER A 403 -2.54 -17.42 0.44
C SER A 403 -1.35 -16.45 0.50
N PHE A 404 -0.74 -16.27 1.68
CA PHE A 404 0.34 -15.30 1.92
C PHE A 404 1.72 -15.94 2.05
N SER A 405 1.89 -17.19 1.59
CA SER A 405 3.19 -17.89 1.69
C SER A 405 4.33 -17.25 0.88
N TRP A 406 4.00 -16.38 -0.08
CA TRP A 406 4.95 -15.70 -0.97
C TRP A 406 5.54 -14.41 -0.40
N THR A 407 4.97 -13.90 0.69
CA THR A 407 5.15 -12.52 1.15
C THR A 407 6.45 -12.33 1.93
N TYR A 408 6.96 -11.10 1.94
CA TYR A 408 8.07 -10.70 2.80
C TYR A 408 7.72 -10.87 4.28
N ALA A 409 6.52 -10.46 4.68
CA ALA A 409 5.96 -10.64 6.02
C ALA A 409 6.06 -12.09 6.48
N LYS A 410 5.69 -13.06 5.61
CA LYS A 410 5.84 -14.48 5.94
C LYS A 410 7.29 -14.89 6.11
N SER A 411 8.17 -14.42 5.21
CA SER A 411 9.61 -14.73 5.27
C SER A 411 10.29 -14.21 6.54
N LYS A 412 9.71 -13.18 7.18
CA LYS A 412 10.18 -12.60 8.44
C LYS A 412 9.46 -13.15 9.68
N GLY A 413 8.50 -14.05 9.51
CA GLY A 413 7.78 -14.67 10.62
C GLY A 413 6.70 -13.78 11.24
N ALA A 414 6.19 -12.78 10.52
CA ALA A 414 5.09 -11.93 10.98
C ALA A 414 3.73 -12.66 10.96
N LEU A 415 3.61 -13.74 10.18
CA LEU A 415 2.39 -14.54 9.94
C LEU A 415 2.42 -15.93 10.55
#